data_AF-A0A1Y1KM90-F1
#
_entry.id   AF-A0A1Y1KM90-F1
#
_cell.length_a   1.000
_cell.length_b   1.000
_cell.length_c   1.000
_cell.angle_alpha   90.00
_cell.angle_beta   90.00
_cell.angle_gamma   90.00
#
_symmetry.space_group_name_H-M   'P 1'
#
loop_
_entity.id
_entity.type
_entity.pdbx_description
1 polymer ?
#
loop_
_entity_poly.entity_id
_entity_poly.type
_entity_poly.pdbx_seq_one_letter_code
_entity_poly.pdbx_strand_id
1 'polypeptide(L)'
;AKLILANRYYIREVDLDGHSTLVAHNLTNAVALDYEWKSQCIFWSDVTAFGSSIKRLCNNTVNSIVEDLHSATLQNPDGLAVDWIAHNLYWCDKGLDTLEVSSLDGKYRK
;
A
#
# COMPACT_ATOMS: atom_id res chain seq x y z
N ALA A 1 -6.01 16.23 -12.79
CA ALA A 1 -5.51 14.85 -12.58
C ALA A 1 -4.46 14.90 -11.48
N LYS A 2 -4.22 13.78 -10.79
CA LYS A 2 -3.27 13.72 -9.68
C LYS A 2 -2.41 12.47 -9.80
N LEU A 3 -1.18 12.56 -9.30
CA LEU A 3 -0.23 11.47 -9.21
C LEU A 3 0.00 11.13 -7.74
N ILE A 4 -0.10 9.85 -7.38
CA ILE A 4 0.25 9.37 -6.06
C ILE A 4 1.60 8.68 -6.16
N LEU A 5 2.54 9.04 -5.30
CA LEU A 5 3.91 8.55 -5.34
C LEU A 5 4.44 8.23 -3.93
N ALA A 6 5.08 7.07 -3.82
CA ALA A 6 5.87 6.69 -2.66
C ALA A 6 7.27 7.27 -2.79
N ASN A 7 7.75 7.86 -1.71
CA ASN A 7 9.13 8.32 -1.60
C ASN A 7 9.68 7.93 -0.23
N ARG A 8 9.98 6.64 -0.07
CA ARG A 8 10.63 5.99 1.09
C ARG A 8 9.99 6.28 2.45
N TYR A 9 10.08 7.50 2.93
CA TYR A 9 9.59 7.96 4.24
C TYR A 9 8.17 8.53 4.21
N TYR A 10 7.60 8.79 3.02
CA TYR A 10 6.25 9.34 2.87
C TYR A 10 5.59 8.93 1.55
N ILE A 11 4.26 9.04 1.53
CA ILE A 11 3.44 8.97 0.32
C ILE A 11 2.82 10.35 0.10
N ARG A 12 2.91 10.84 -1.13
CA ARG A 12 2.37 12.14 -1.54
C ARG A 12 1.44 12.01 -2.72
N GLU A 13 0.50 12.94 -2.77
CA GLU A 13 -0.29 13.21 -3.94
C GLU A 13 0.18 14.54 -4.53
N VAL A 14 0.37 14.60 -5.84
CA VAL A 14 0.86 15.77 -6.56
C VAL A 14 -0.07 16.03 -7.74
N ASP A 15 -0.55 17.25 -7.89
CA ASP A 15 -1.31 17.64 -9.06
C ASP A 15 -0.38 17.88 -10.27
N LEU A 16 -0.96 18.05 -11.46
CA LEU A 16 -0.16 18.32 -12.67
C LEU A 16 0.43 19.75 -12.69
N ASP A 17 -0.01 20.61 -11.77
CA ASP A 17 0.42 22.00 -11.64
C ASP A 17 1.60 22.15 -10.64
N GLY A 18 1.96 21.07 -9.93
CA GLY A 18 3.08 20.98 -9.01
C GLY A 18 2.73 21.17 -7.53
N HIS A 19 1.46 21.35 -7.16
CA HIS A 19 1.08 21.34 -5.76
C HIS A 19 1.09 19.93 -5.20
N SER A 20 1.72 19.76 -4.02
CA SER A 20 1.84 18.47 -3.36
C SER A 20 1.12 18.46 -2.01
N THR A 21 0.38 17.39 -1.73
CA THR A 21 -0.23 17.10 -0.43
C THR A 21 0.39 15.83 0.16
N LEU A 22 0.58 15.84 1.48
CA LEU A 22 1.11 14.70 2.22
C LEU A 22 -0.05 13.77 2.60
N VAL A 23 0.03 12.51 2.19
CA VAL A 23 -1.03 11.51 2.41
C VAL A 23 -0.69 10.63 3.60
N ALA A 24 0.51 10.06 3.60
CA ALA A 24 1.05 9.27 4.70
C ALA A 24 2.50 9.68 4.95
N HIS A 25 2.92 9.66 6.21
CA HIS A 25 4.26 10.07 6.64
C HIS A 25 4.77 9.15 7.75
N ASN A 26 6.05 9.33 8.12
CA ASN A 26 6.71 8.50 9.13
C ASN A 26 6.75 7.01 8.74
N LEU A 27 6.89 6.74 7.43
CA LEU A 27 7.11 5.41 6.90
C LEU A 27 8.59 5.04 6.98
N THR A 28 8.90 3.74 6.94
CA THR A 28 10.31 3.29 7.00
C THR A 28 10.91 3.27 5.60
N ASN A 29 10.27 2.56 4.69
CA ASN A 29 10.69 2.39 3.31
C ASN A 29 9.51 1.92 2.43
N ALA A 30 8.66 2.87 2.05
CA ALA A 30 7.59 2.65 1.07
C ALA A 30 8.18 2.32 -0.32
N VAL A 31 7.83 1.16 -0.88
CA VAL A 31 8.38 0.65 -2.15
C VAL A 31 7.33 0.62 -3.26
N ALA A 32 6.27 -0.18 -3.10
CA ALA A 32 5.18 -0.29 -4.06
C ALA A 32 3.91 0.33 -3.51
N LEU A 33 3.02 0.81 -4.39
CA LEU A 33 1.70 1.31 -4.03
C LEU A 33 0.68 1.05 -5.15
N ASP A 34 -0.59 0.93 -4.76
CA ASP A 34 -1.72 0.95 -5.70
C ASP A 34 -2.99 1.46 -4.98
N TYR A 35 -4.08 1.67 -5.72
CA TYR A 35 -5.23 2.45 -5.28
C TYR A 35 -6.59 1.83 -5.63
N GLU A 36 -7.51 1.84 -4.66
CA GLU A 36 -8.92 1.48 -4.86
C GLU A 36 -9.79 2.73 -4.92
N TRP A 37 -10.32 3.04 -6.11
CA TRP A 37 -11.03 4.30 -6.35
C TRP A 37 -12.37 4.42 -5.63
N LYS A 38 -13.09 3.33 -5.39
CA LYS A 38 -14.44 3.39 -4.82
C LYS A 38 -14.43 3.70 -3.34
N SER A 39 -13.53 3.05 -2.60
CA SER A 39 -13.31 3.22 -1.16
C SER A 39 -12.31 4.34 -0.84
N GLN A 40 -11.62 4.85 -1.87
CA GLN A 40 -10.56 5.84 -1.75
C GLN A 40 -9.43 5.35 -0.83
N CYS A 41 -9.08 4.07 -0.95
CA CYS A 41 -8.02 3.43 -0.17
C CYS A 41 -6.72 3.32 -0.96
N ILE A 42 -5.62 3.67 -0.31
CA ILE A 42 -4.25 3.48 -0.81
C ILE A 42 -3.65 2.28 -0.09
N PHE A 43 -3.02 1.41 -0.85
CA PHE A 43 -2.29 0.24 -0.38
C PHE A 43 -0.82 0.46 -0.71
N TRP A 44 0.07 0.09 0.21
CA TRP A 44 1.50 0.16 -0.06
C TRP A 44 2.27 -0.90 0.72
N SER A 45 3.47 -1.20 0.23
CA SER A 45 4.44 -2.04 0.94
C SER A 45 5.47 -1.16 1.62
N ASP A 46 5.76 -1.45 2.89
CA ASP A 46 6.83 -0.87 3.66
C ASP A 46 7.87 -1.98 3.94
N VAL A 47 9.01 -1.92 3.25
CA VAL A 47 9.98 -3.02 3.17
C VAL A 47 11.21 -2.71 4.02
N THR A 48 11.46 -3.50 5.05
CA THR A 48 12.62 -3.28 5.94
C THR A 48 13.42 -4.56 6.12
N ALA A 49 14.68 -4.44 6.56
CA ALA A 49 15.53 -5.60 6.83
C ALA A 49 15.06 -6.45 8.03
N PHE A 50 14.20 -5.91 8.89
CA PHE A 50 13.79 -6.54 10.16
C PHE A 50 12.30 -6.92 10.19
N GLY A 51 11.57 -6.65 9.11
CA GLY A 51 10.13 -6.92 9.02
C GLY A 51 9.49 -6.03 7.97
N SER A 52 8.90 -6.66 6.97
CA SER A 52 8.16 -5.98 5.91
C SER A 52 6.67 -6.02 6.20
N SER A 53 5.93 -5.05 5.68
CA SER A 53 4.49 -4.97 5.87
C SER A 53 3.78 -4.44 4.64
N ILE A 54 2.53 -4.84 4.46
CA ILE A 54 1.60 -4.27 3.49
C ILE A 54 0.49 -3.58 4.29
N LYS A 55 0.28 -2.30 4.01
CA LYS A 55 -0.57 -1.42 4.79
C LYS A 55 -1.66 -0.80 3.93
N ARG A 56 -2.70 -0.29 4.58
CA ARG A 56 -3.83 0.39 3.96
C ARG A 56 -4.15 1.70 4.67
N LEU A 57 -4.53 2.70 3.90
CA LEU A 57 -5.10 3.96 4.40
C LEU A 57 -6.29 4.34 3.51
N CYS A 58 -7.47 4.43 4.10
CA CYS A 58 -8.67 4.87 3.40
C CYS A 58 -9.00 6.31 3.77
N ASN A 59 -9.34 7.13 2.77
CA ASN A 59 -9.73 8.52 2.97
C ASN A 59 -11.16 8.59 3.54
N ASN A 60 -11.33 8.15 4.78
CA ASN A 60 -12.58 8.31 5.52
C ASN A 60 -12.47 9.54 6.44
N THR A 61 -13.43 10.45 6.31
CA THR A 61 -13.40 11.85 6.76
C THR A 61 -13.33 12.07 8.27
N VAL A 62 -13.34 11.01 9.09
CA VAL A 62 -13.45 11.14 10.55
C VAL A 62 -12.22 10.66 11.31
N ASN A 63 -11.48 9.67 10.82
CA ASN A 63 -10.23 9.17 11.43
C ASN A 63 -9.51 8.26 10.42
N SER A 64 -8.76 8.83 9.48
CA SER A 64 -7.95 8.04 8.54
C SER A 64 -6.77 7.41 9.31
N ILE A 65 -6.93 6.14 9.68
CA ILE A 65 -5.93 5.36 10.41
C ILE A 65 -5.22 4.44 9.42
N VAL A 66 -3.90 4.32 9.58
CA VAL A 66 -3.10 3.33 8.84
C VAL A 66 -3.33 1.95 9.46
N GLU A 67 -3.75 1.00 8.64
CA GLU A 67 -3.98 -0.39 9.03
C GLU A 67 -2.91 -1.29 8.45
N ASP A 68 -2.35 -2.18 9.27
CA ASP A 68 -1.45 -3.24 8.82
C ASP A 68 -2.28 -4.44 8.36
N LEU A 69 -2.25 -4.75 7.06
CA LEU A 69 -2.97 -5.89 6.50
C LEU A 69 -2.16 -7.18 6.63
N HIS A 70 -0.88 -7.10 6.24
CA HIS A 70 0.06 -8.21 6.31
C HIS A 70 1.38 -7.71 6.89
N SER A 71 1.96 -8.47 7.80
CA SER A 71 3.24 -8.14 8.45
C SER A 71 4.00 -9.39 8.86
N ALA A 72 3.26 -10.41 9.30
CA ALA A 72 3.81 -11.74 9.48
C ALA A 72 4.30 -12.32 8.14
N THR A 73 5.46 -12.97 8.20
CA THR A 73 6.11 -13.77 7.15
C THR A 73 6.56 -13.05 5.88
N LEU A 74 6.16 -11.80 5.64
CA LEU A 74 6.65 -11.01 4.50
C LEU A 74 8.15 -10.76 4.62
N GLN A 75 8.86 -10.91 3.49
CA GLN A 75 10.29 -10.66 3.38
C GLN A 75 10.54 -9.38 2.57
N ASN A 76 10.15 -9.37 1.29
CA ASN A 76 10.40 -8.26 0.38
C ASN A 76 9.27 -8.09 -0.65
N PRO A 77 8.10 -7.57 -0.24
CA PRO A 77 6.99 -7.23 -1.14
C PRO A 77 7.31 -6.00 -2.00
N ASP A 78 7.91 -6.21 -3.17
CA ASP A 78 8.41 -5.15 -4.06
C ASP A 78 7.45 -4.77 -5.20
N GLY A 79 6.36 -5.51 -5.36
CA GLY A 79 5.26 -5.20 -6.28
C GLY A 79 3.90 -5.40 -5.62
N LEU A 80 2.96 -4.50 -5.91
CA LEU A 80 1.56 -4.52 -5.46
C LEU A 80 0.61 -4.21 -6.61
N ALA A 81 -0.55 -4.86 -6.63
CA ALA A 81 -1.63 -4.55 -7.56
C ALA A 81 -3.00 -4.77 -6.90
N VAL A 82 -3.93 -3.85 -7.12
CA VAL A 82 -5.31 -3.90 -6.63
C VAL A 82 -6.25 -4.30 -7.76
N ASP A 83 -6.98 -5.41 -7.57
CA ASP A 83 -8.17 -5.71 -8.37
C ASP A 83 -9.38 -5.04 -7.72
N TRP A 84 -9.74 -3.86 -8.22
CA TRP A 84 -10.87 -3.08 -7.71
C TRP A 84 -12.24 -3.61 -8.12
N ILE A 85 -12.33 -4.63 -8.98
CA ILE A 85 -13.60 -5.26 -9.39
C ILE A 85 -13.89 -6.44 -8.46
N ALA A 86 -12.92 -7.33 -8.27
CA ALA A 86 -13.07 -8.50 -7.39
C ALA A 86 -12.74 -8.22 -5.93
N HIS A 87 -12.20 -7.04 -5.62
CA HIS A 87 -11.72 -6.63 -4.30
C HIS A 87 -10.62 -7.56 -3.74
N ASN A 88 -9.59 -7.78 -4.56
CA ASN A 88 -8.39 -8.53 -4.18
C ASN A 88 -7.13 -7.66 -4.22
N LEU A 89 -6.21 -7.93 -3.31
CA LEU A 89 -4.86 -7.37 -3.26
C LEU A 89 -3.87 -8.47 -3.65
N TYR A 90 -3.04 -8.20 -4.66
CA TYR A 90 -1.98 -9.10 -5.10
C TYR A 90 -0.62 -8.46 -4.81
N TRP A 91 0.37 -9.27 -4.43
CA TRP A 91 1.74 -8.82 -4.28
C TRP A 91 2.74 -9.89 -4.72
N CYS A 92 3.92 -9.41 -5.14
CA CYS A 92 5.08 -10.24 -5.38
C CYS A 92 6.04 -10.06 -4.20
N ASP A 93 6.41 -11.15 -3.53
CA ASP A 93 7.44 -11.14 -2.50
C ASP A 93 8.73 -11.77 -3.04
N LYS A 94 9.71 -10.94 -3.36
CA LYS A 94 11.00 -11.38 -3.90
C LYS A 94 11.81 -12.21 -2.91
N GLY A 95 11.62 -12.00 -1.61
CA GLY A 95 12.35 -12.74 -0.58
C GLY A 95 11.81 -14.15 -0.36
N LEU A 96 10.52 -14.35 -0.63
CA LEU A 96 9.86 -15.66 -0.54
C LEU A 96 9.75 -16.39 -1.89
N ASP A 97 10.00 -15.69 -3.00
CA ASP A 97 9.77 -16.17 -4.37
C ASP A 97 8.30 -16.58 -4.60
N THR A 98 7.38 -15.74 -4.11
CA THR A 98 5.93 -15.98 -4.17
C THR A 98 5.18 -14.84 -4.83
N LEU A 99 4.06 -15.20 -5.48
CA LEU A 99 2.97 -14.30 -5.79
C LEU A 99 1.79 -14.72 -4.95
N GLU A 100 1.30 -13.81 -4.12
CA GLU A 100 0.25 -14.08 -3.13
C GLU A 100 -0.94 -13.15 -3.35
N VAL A 101 -2.08 -13.54 -2.77
CA VAL A 101 -3.33 -12.79 -2.85
C VAL A 101 -4.07 -12.77 -1.53
N SER A 102 -4.76 -11.67 -1.24
CA SER A 102 -5.77 -11.60 -0.18
C SER A 102 -6.96 -10.75 -0.62
N SER A 103 -8.05 -10.76 0.14
CA SER A 103 -9.06 -9.69 0.03
C SER A 103 -8.48 -8.34 0.44
N LEU A 104 -9.09 -7.23 0.00
CA LEU A 104 -8.63 -5.87 0.34
C LEU A 104 -8.67 -5.53 1.84
N ASP A 105 -9.37 -6.33 2.65
CA ASP A 105 -9.37 -6.24 4.12
C ASP A 105 -8.31 -7.14 4.79
N GLY A 106 -7.41 -7.73 4.00
CA GLY A 106 -6.32 -8.59 4.48
C GLY A 106 -6.73 -10.04 4.75
N LYS A 107 -8.01 -10.40 4.60
CA LYS A 107 -8.47 -11.78 4.85
C LYS A 107 -8.17 -12.72 3.67
N TYR A 108 -8.25 -14.02 3.96
CA TYR A 108 -8.17 -15.09 2.96
C TYR A 108 -6.86 -15.10 2.15
N ARG A 109 -5.73 -14.77 2.80
CA ARG A 109 -4.39 -14.85 2.21
C ARG A 109 -4.12 -16.26 1.67
N LYS A 110 -3.60 -16.35 0.45
CA LYS A 110 -3.21 -17.58 -0.25
C LYS A 110 -1.90 -17.40 -1.00
#